data_AF-A0A7V8LRG6-F1
#
_entry.id   AF-A0A7V8LRG6-F1
#
_cell.length_a   1.000
_cell.length_b   1.000
_cell.length_c   1.000
_cell.angle_alpha   90.00
_cell.angle_beta   90.00
_cell.angle_gamma   90.00
#
_symmetry.space_group_name_H-M   'P 1'
#
loop_
_entity.id
_entity.type
_entity.pdbx_description
1 polymer ?
#
loop_
_entity_poly.entity_id
_entity_poly.type
_entity_poly.pdbx_seq_one_letter_code
_entity_poly.pdbx_strand_id
1 'polypeptide(L)'
;MRARLDLLHAAGLPWAHIAERAQMSEHGVRLIRYGEYDSVRKLTAQCILTIPIPGRFAGTGYVSAVGTVRRLHALAAIGWSFDALAKMMGTHRNVLLSTLKRERVLARRAREIAELFTRLHLTPGPSERARRHASANRWPVPFAWDEDSIDDPSVAADLGGKSTWMQEYEDYQWVHGDDKQIAEAMSIRLDSLKTQLRRKGQAA
;
A
#
# COMPACT_ATOMS: atom_id res chain seq x y z
N MET A 1 -17.09 20.79 -3.87
CA MET A 1 -16.52 21.28 -2.59
C MET A 1 -16.31 20.16 -1.57
N ARG A 2 -17.34 19.35 -1.26
CA ARG A 2 -17.21 18.18 -0.35
C ARG A 2 -16.01 17.29 -0.66
N ALA A 3 -15.91 16.81 -1.90
CA ALA A 3 -14.76 15.99 -2.35
C ALA A 3 -13.40 16.66 -2.09
N ARG A 4 -13.28 17.99 -2.21
CA ARG A 4 -12.02 18.70 -1.91
C ARG A 4 -11.70 18.69 -0.42
N LEU A 5 -12.70 18.95 0.43
CA LEU A 5 -12.56 18.90 1.89
C LEU A 5 -12.18 17.49 2.36
N ASP A 6 -12.81 16.47 1.78
CA ASP A 6 -12.50 15.07 2.07
C ASP A 6 -11.08 14.71 1.64
N LEU A 7 -10.61 15.17 0.47
CA LEU A 7 -9.22 14.98 0.02
C LEU A 7 -8.21 15.62 0.97
N LEU A 8 -8.45 16.86 1.43
CA LEU A 8 -7.58 17.53 2.40
C LEU A 8 -7.52 16.76 3.72
N HIS A 9 -8.67 16.30 4.20
CA HIS A 9 -8.75 15.54 5.44
C HIS A 9 -8.11 14.16 5.32
N ALA A 10 -8.31 13.47 4.20
CA ALA A 10 -7.69 12.18 3.90
C ALA A 10 -6.17 12.28 3.80
N ALA A 11 -5.64 13.40 3.30
CA ALA A 11 -4.21 13.72 3.30
C ALA A 11 -3.65 14.08 4.69
N GLY A 12 -4.49 14.09 5.73
CA GLY A 12 -4.08 14.29 7.11
C GLY A 12 -4.16 15.73 7.61
N LEU A 13 -4.96 16.62 6.97
CA LEU A 13 -5.32 17.90 7.59
C LEU A 13 -6.48 17.73 8.60
N PRO A 14 -6.31 18.15 9.86
CA PRO A 14 -7.43 18.28 10.79
C PRO A 14 -8.48 19.28 10.28
N TRP A 15 -9.76 19.07 10.60
CA TRP A 15 -10.84 19.99 10.21
C TRP A 15 -10.63 21.41 10.73
N ALA A 16 -10.13 21.55 11.95
CA ALA A 16 -9.70 22.82 12.54
C ALA A 16 -8.71 23.58 11.64
N HIS A 17 -7.69 22.88 11.14
CA HIS A 17 -6.65 23.45 10.29
C HIS A 17 -7.18 23.82 8.89
N ILE A 18 -8.14 23.03 8.37
CA ILE A 18 -8.82 23.35 7.11
C ILE A 18 -9.65 24.62 7.27
N ALA A 19 -10.39 24.74 8.38
CA ALA A 19 -11.20 25.92 8.67
C ALA A 19 -10.34 27.17 8.83
N GLU A 20 -9.25 27.08 9.59
CA GLU A 20 -8.26 28.14 9.77
C GLU A 20 -7.71 28.63 8.42
N ARG A 21 -7.22 27.71 7.56
CA ARG A 21 -6.69 28.07 6.23
C ARG A 21 -7.75 28.59 5.27
N ALA A 22 -8.99 28.13 5.39
CA ALA A 22 -10.11 28.64 4.61
C ALA A 22 -10.65 29.98 5.13
N GLN A 23 -10.14 30.48 6.27
CA GLN A 23 -10.65 31.65 6.99
C GLN A 23 -12.14 31.49 7.35
N MET A 24 -12.50 30.32 7.86
CA MET A 24 -13.86 29.93 8.22
C MET A 24 -13.94 29.42 9.66
N SER A 25 -15.16 29.36 10.20
CA SER A 25 -15.43 28.57 11.40
C SER A 25 -15.46 27.07 11.08
N GLU A 26 -15.07 26.22 12.04
CA GLU A 26 -15.22 24.77 11.92
C GLU A 26 -16.67 24.35 11.65
N HIS A 27 -17.63 25.06 12.25
CA HIS A 27 -19.04 24.84 12.01
C HIS A 27 -19.42 25.11 10.54
N GLY A 28 -18.89 26.15 9.91
CA GLY A 28 -19.11 26.42 8.48
C GLY A 28 -18.56 25.32 7.58
N VAL A 29 -17.36 24.80 7.89
CA VAL A 29 -16.77 23.66 7.17
C VAL A 29 -17.63 22.39 7.34
N ARG A 30 -18.14 22.15 8.56
CA ARG A 30 -19.05 21.05 8.88
C ARG A 30 -20.32 21.08 8.03
N LEU A 31 -20.96 22.25 7.92
CA LEU A 31 -22.18 22.43 7.13
C LEU A 31 -21.95 22.14 5.63
N ILE A 32 -20.84 22.62 5.07
CA ILE A 32 -20.46 22.33 3.67
C ILE A 32 -20.22 20.82 3.47
N ARG A 33 -19.52 20.18 4.42
CA ARG A 33 -19.19 18.76 4.37
C ARG A 33 -20.45 17.89 4.37
N TYR A 34 -21.40 18.16 5.24
CA TYR A 34 -22.65 17.38 5.31
C TYR A 34 -23.70 17.80 4.30
N GLY A 35 -23.42 18.81 3.47
CA GLY A 35 -24.36 19.26 2.44
C GLY A 35 -25.58 19.97 3.00
N GLU A 36 -25.48 20.53 4.21
CA GLU A 36 -26.53 21.37 4.81
C GLU A 36 -26.65 22.74 4.10
N TYR A 37 -25.70 23.06 3.22
CA TYR A 37 -25.78 24.17 2.28
C TYR A 37 -25.87 23.68 0.83
N ASP A 38 -26.90 24.15 0.12
CA ASP A 38 -27.09 23.88 -1.31
C ASP A 38 -26.06 24.59 -2.19
N SER A 39 -25.49 25.70 -1.71
CA SER A 39 -24.46 26.45 -2.41
C SER A 39 -23.44 27.07 -1.45
N VAL A 40 -22.22 27.26 -1.96
CA VAL A 40 -21.13 27.90 -1.22
C VAL A 40 -20.76 29.19 -1.94
N ARG A 41 -20.53 30.27 -1.19
CA ARG A 41 -20.09 31.55 -1.77
C ARG A 41 -18.80 31.35 -2.58
N LYS A 42 -18.69 32.04 -3.72
CA LYS A 42 -17.54 31.92 -4.64
C LYS A 42 -16.20 32.15 -3.93
N LEU A 43 -16.11 33.17 -3.09
CA LEU A 43 -14.90 33.47 -2.31
C LEU A 43 -14.51 32.31 -1.39
N THR A 44 -15.47 31.76 -0.67
CA THR A 44 -15.27 30.61 0.22
C THR A 44 -14.81 29.38 -0.54
N ALA A 45 -15.44 29.07 -1.68
CA ALA A 45 -15.03 27.97 -2.54
C ALA A 45 -13.59 28.16 -3.03
N GLN A 46 -13.21 29.38 -3.41
CA GLN A 46 -11.85 29.71 -3.83
C GLN A 46 -10.84 29.49 -2.71
N CYS A 47 -11.10 29.99 -1.49
CA CYS A 47 -10.23 29.76 -0.34
C CYS A 47 -10.00 28.26 -0.07
N ILE A 48 -11.06 27.45 -0.09
CA ILE A 48 -10.96 25.99 0.13
C ILE A 48 -10.16 25.31 -0.99
N LEU A 49 -10.42 25.68 -2.25
CA LEU A 49 -9.74 25.10 -3.41
C LEU A 49 -8.24 25.40 -3.43
N THR A 50 -7.83 26.59 -2.96
CA THR A 50 -6.42 27.01 -2.94
C THR A 50 -5.60 26.37 -1.82
N ILE A 51 -6.22 25.72 -0.82
CA ILE A 51 -5.47 25.03 0.24
C ILE A 51 -4.64 23.91 -0.39
N PRO A 52 -3.30 23.90 -0.23
CA PRO A 52 -2.47 22.82 -0.74
C PRO A 52 -2.82 21.49 -0.06
N ILE A 53 -2.96 20.43 -0.86
CA ILE A 53 -3.00 19.06 -0.32
C ILE A 53 -1.58 18.73 0.15
N PRO A 54 -1.37 18.33 1.42
CA PRO A 54 -0.06 17.87 1.86
C PRO A 54 0.46 16.73 1.00
N GLY A 55 1.77 16.70 0.80
CA GLY A 55 2.44 15.51 0.30
C GLY A 55 2.17 14.29 1.19
N ARG A 56 2.51 13.10 0.68
CA ARG A 56 2.30 11.82 1.37
C ARG A 56 2.77 11.89 2.83
N PHE A 57 1.84 11.70 3.76
CA PHE A 57 2.05 11.77 5.21
C PHE A 57 2.53 13.12 5.78
N ALA A 58 2.52 14.22 5.03
CA ALA A 58 2.98 15.54 5.51
C ALA A 58 1.97 16.26 6.43
N GLY A 59 0.74 15.76 6.54
CA GLY A 59 -0.27 16.25 7.48
C GLY A 59 0.10 16.02 8.95
N THR A 60 -0.65 16.65 9.86
CA THR A 60 -0.53 16.51 11.32
C THR A 60 -1.66 15.69 11.95
N GLY A 61 -2.74 15.47 11.21
CA GLY A 61 -3.91 14.72 11.62
C GLY A 61 -3.81 13.22 11.36
N TYR A 62 -4.97 12.59 11.25
CA TYR A 62 -5.11 11.16 11.00
C TYR A 62 -5.23 10.86 9.50
N VAL A 63 -4.61 9.78 9.05
CA VAL A 63 -4.70 9.24 7.69
C VAL A 63 -5.20 7.79 7.73
N SER A 64 -5.57 7.24 6.57
CA SER A 64 -5.93 5.82 6.46
C SER A 64 -4.80 4.92 6.97
N ALA A 65 -5.16 3.90 7.75
CA ALA A 65 -4.20 2.93 8.24
C ALA A 65 -3.82 1.88 7.17
N VAL A 66 -4.56 1.76 6.08
CA VAL A 66 -4.42 0.68 5.08
C VAL A 66 -2.98 0.47 4.63
N GLY A 67 -2.33 1.51 4.11
CA GLY A 67 -0.95 1.40 3.66
C GLY A 67 0.04 1.15 4.80
N THR A 68 -0.24 1.64 6.01
CA THR A 68 0.59 1.38 7.20
C THR A 68 0.52 -0.10 7.60
N VAL A 69 -0.68 -0.67 7.63
CA VAL A 69 -0.93 -2.08 7.94
C VAL A 69 -0.29 -2.98 6.90
N ARG A 70 -0.46 -2.68 5.60
CA ARG A 70 0.13 -3.43 4.49
C ARG A 70 1.65 -3.50 4.58
N ARG A 71 2.31 -2.37 4.84
CA ARG A 71 3.77 -2.33 5.04
C ARG A 71 4.24 -3.17 6.23
N LEU A 72 3.54 -3.08 7.36
CA LEU A 72 3.87 -3.90 8.53
C LEU A 72 3.72 -5.40 8.25
N HIS A 73 2.63 -5.80 7.58
CA HIS A 73 2.42 -7.17 7.14
C HIS A 73 3.51 -7.65 6.18
N ALA A 74 3.89 -6.82 5.21
CA ALA A 74 4.93 -7.14 4.24
C ALA A 74 6.31 -7.29 4.87
N LEU A 75 6.68 -6.42 5.82
CA LEU A 75 7.92 -6.57 6.57
C LEU A 75 7.93 -7.85 7.41
N ALA A 76 6.80 -8.20 8.04
CA ALA A 76 6.68 -9.48 8.74
C ALA A 76 6.79 -10.69 7.80
N ALA A 77 6.23 -10.60 6.59
CA ALA A 77 6.30 -11.63 5.56
C ALA A 77 7.74 -11.95 5.12
N ILE A 78 8.64 -10.96 5.10
CA ILE A 78 10.07 -11.18 4.81
C ILE A 78 10.92 -11.45 6.06
N GLY A 79 10.31 -11.51 7.25
CA GLY A 79 10.98 -11.96 8.48
C GLY A 79 11.37 -10.88 9.48
N TRP A 80 10.85 -9.66 9.36
CA TRP A 80 11.01 -8.64 10.39
C TRP A 80 9.92 -8.80 11.47
N SER A 81 10.33 -9.17 12.68
CA SER A 81 9.38 -9.29 13.79
C SER A 81 8.89 -7.92 14.28
N PHE A 82 7.66 -7.86 14.81
CA PHE A 82 7.15 -6.63 15.41
C PHE A 82 8.01 -6.12 16.58
N ASP A 83 8.69 -7.01 17.31
CA ASP A 83 9.64 -6.63 18.35
C ASP A 83 10.88 -5.92 17.75
N ALA A 84 11.42 -6.43 16.65
CA ALA A 84 12.56 -5.80 15.96
C ALA A 84 12.17 -4.44 15.36
N LEU A 85 11.01 -4.38 14.68
CA LEU A 85 10.49 -3.14 14.11
C LEU A 85 10.23 -2.09 15.21
N ALA A 86 9.60 -2.49 16.31
CA ALA A 86 9.33 -1.59 17.43
C ALA A 86 10.62 -1.07 18.08
N LYS A 87 11.64 -1.92 18.24
CA LYS A 87 12.97 -1.52 18.73
C LYS A 87 13.62 -0.47 17.82
N MET A 88 13.55 -0.62 16.50
CA MET A 88 14.09 0.37 15.55
C MET A 88 13.35 1.71 15.60
N MET A 89 12.06 1.69 15.94
CA MET A 89 11.24 2.90 16.08
C MET A 89 11.30 3.53 17.48
N GLY A 90 12.04 2.92 18.43
CA GLY A 90 12.07 3.36 19.83
C GLY A 90 10.69 3.27 20.50
N THR A 91 9.88 2.28 20.15
CA THR A 91 8.53 2.06 20.70
C THR A 91 8.33 0.65 21.21
N HIS A 92 7.17 0.37 21.80
CA HIS A 92 6.80 -0.95 22.28
C HIS A 92 6.06 -1.74 21.20
N ARG A 93 6.29 -3.06 21.10
CA ARG A 93 5.61 -3.94 20.12
C ARG A 93 4.09 -3.78 20.12
N ASN A 94 3.47 -3.64 21.29
CA ASN A 94 2.02 -3.48 21.41
C ASN A 94 1.49 -2.23 20.67
N VAL A 95 2.31 -1.21 20.46
CA VAL A 95 1.94 -0.03 19.66
C VAL A 95 1.74 -0.43 18.20
N LEU A 96 2.65 -1.24 17.64
CA LEU A 96 2.52 -1.74 16.27
C LEU A 96 1.34 -2.72 16.15
N LEU A 97 1.17 -3.62 17.11
CA LEU A 97 0.02 -4.54 17.11
C LEU A 97 -1.32 -3.79 17.23
N SER A 98 -1.38 -2.72 18.01
CA SER A 98 -2.57 -1.87 18.09
C SER A 98 -2.85 -1.14 16.77
N THR A 99 -1.80 -0.79 16.03
CA THR A 99 -1.90 -0.13 14.72
C THR A 99 -2.59 -1.02 13.69
N LEU A 100 -2.34 -2.33 13.72
CA LEU A 100 -2.99 -3.31 12.83
C LEU A 100 -4.51 -3.37 12.96
N LYS A 101 -5.06 -2.89 14.08
CA LYS A 101 -6.51 -2.95 14.40
C LYS A 101 -7.22 -1.61 14.17
N ARG A 102 -6.51 -0.57 13.76
CA ARG A 102 -7.08 0.77 13.60
C ARG A 102 -7.41 1.04 12.14
N GLU A 103 -8.51 1.75 11.90
CA GLU A 103 -8.85 2.25 10.58
C GLU A 103 -8.02 3.48 10.18
N ARG A 104 -7.59 4.25 11.19
CA ARG A 104 -6.81 5.47 11.00
C ARG A 104 -5.63 5.55 11.96
N VAL A 105 -4.54 6.13 11.47
CA VAL A 105 -3.30 6.37 12.22
C VAL A 105 -2.89 7.82 12.11
N LEU A 106 -2.09 8.31 13.05
CA LEU A 106 -1.47 9.63 12.91
C LEU A 106 -0.57 9.64 11.67
N ALA A 107 -0.64 10.71 10.87
CA ALA A 107 0.18 10.89 9.68
C ALA A 107 1.67 10.71 9.98
N ARG A 108 2.14 11.20 11.14
CA ARG A 108 3.50 10.96 11.63
C ARG A 108 3.84 9.46 11.73
N ARG A 109 2.95 8.63 12.26
CA ARG A 109 3.21 7.17 12.41
C ARG A 109 3.19 6.45 11.07
N ALA A 110 2.28 6.84 10.18
CA ALA A 110 2.30 6.33 8.81
C ALA A 110 3.63 6.64 8.11
N ARG A 111 4.16 7.86 8.30
CA ARG A 111 5.47 8.29 7.79
C ARG A 111 6.63 7.45 8.32
N GLU A 112 6.73 7.31 9.64
CA GLU A 112 7.82 6.55 10.26
C GLU A 112 7.81 5.07 9.82
N ILE A 113 6.62 4.47 9.64
CA ILE A 113 6.49 3.10 9.13
C ILE A 113 6.81 3.03 7.63
N ALA A 114 6.43 4.03 6.83
CA ALA A 114 6.81 4.13 5.43
C ALA A 114 8.34 4.22 5.25
N GLU A 115 9.00 5.06 6.04
CA GLU A 115 10.46 5.18 6.06
C GLU A 115 11.14 3.85 6.46
N LEU A 116 10.59 3.16 7.46
CA LEU A 116 11.08 1.85 7.87
C LEU A 116 10.90 0.80 6.75
N PHE A 117 9.77 0.84 6.04
CA PHE A 117 9.51 -0.02 4.90
C PHE A 117 10.50 0.24 3.75
N THR A 118 10.68 1.50 3.33
CA THR A 118 11.65 1.88 2.29
C THR A 118 13.05 1.36 2.62
N ARG A 119 13.48 1.41 3.89
CA ARG A 119 14.78 0.90 4.31
C ARG A 119 14.91 -0.63 4.29
N LEU A 120 13.84 -1.36 4.54
CA LEU A 120 13.91 -2.79 4.87
C LEU A 120 13.27 -3.72 3.84
N HIS A 121 12.45 -3.21 2.92
CA HIS A 121 11.63 -4.03 2.03
C HIS A 121 12.41 -4.96 1.09
N LEU A 122 13.67 -4.64 0.78
CA LEU A 122 14.56 -5.48 -0.03
C LEU A 122 15.46 -6.42 0.79
N THR A 123 15.41 -6.32 2.13
CA THR A 123 16.32 -7.04 3.02
C THR A 123 15.54 -8.02 3.87
N PRO A 124 15.74 -9.34 3.71
CA PRO A 124 15.09 -10.34 4.56
C PRO A 124 15.42 -10.13 6.04
N GLY A 125 14.40 -10.16 6.88
CA GLY A 125 14.57 -10.07 8.32
C GLY A 125 15.04 -11.40 8.93
N PRO A 126 15.68 -11.37 10.11
CA PRO A 126 16.29 -12.56 10.70
C PRO A 126 15.28 -13.55 11.30
N SER A 127 13.99 -13.19 11.44
CA SER A 127 13.02 -13.98 12.20
C SER A 127 12.23 -14.95 11.32
N GLU A 128 12.60 -16.23 11.40
CA GLU A 128 11.82 -17.32 10.80
C GLU A 128 10.41 -17.43 11.40
N ARG A 129 10.29 -17.14 12.70
CA ARG A 129 8.98 -17.10 13.39
C ARG A 129 8.06 -16.03 12.78
N ALA A 130 8.59 -14.87 12.42
CA ALA A 130 7.80 -13.81 11.78
C ALA A 130 7.31 -14.25 10.39
N ARG A 131 8.19 -14.86 9.58
CA ARG A 131 7.81 -15.42 8.27
C ARG A 131 6.69 -16.45 8.37
N ARG A 132 6.83 -17.42 9.29
CA ARG A 132 5.81 -18.45 9.51
C ARG A 132 4.48 -17.85 9.96
N HIS A 133 4.52 -16.87 10.86
CA HIS A 133 3.32 -16.18 11.30
C HIS A 133 2.63 -15.43 10.16
N ALA A 134 3.40 -14.69 9.36
CA ALA A 134 2.88 -13.97 8.20
C ALA A 134 2.30 -14.91 7.14
N SER A 135 2.99 -16.02 6.86
CA SER A 135 2.53 -17.08 5.95
C SER A 135 1.21 -17.71 6.43
N ALA A 136 1.10 -18.05 7.72
CA ALA A 136 -0.14 -18.58 8.30
C ALA A 136 -1.33 -17.59 8.18
N ASN A 137 -1.04 -16.28 8.18
CA ASN A 137 -2.03 -15.23 8.01
C ASN A 137 -2.17 -14.74 6.56
N ARG A 138 -1.47 -15.38 5.59
CA ARG A 138 -1.46 -15.02 4.17
C ARG A 138 -1.13 -13.54 3.92
N TRP A 139 -0.16 -13.02 4.67
CA TRP A 139 0.31 -11.65 4.49
C TRP A 139 1.18 -11.53 3.24
N PRO A 140 0.88 -10.59 2.32
CA PRO A 140 1.66 -10.38 1.11
C PRO A 140 3.09 -9.93 1.43
N VAL A 141 4.05 -10.32 0.59
CA VAL A 141 5.44 -9.80 0.63
C VAL A 141 5.51 -8.37 0.07
N PRO A 142 6.61 -7.62 0.25
CA PRO A 142 6.72 -6.25 -0.26
C PRO A 142 6.47 -6.11 -1.76
N PHE A 143 7.04 -6.99 -2.59
CA PHE A 143 6.88 -6.95 -4.04
C PHE A 143 5.46 -7.24 -4.54
N ALA A 144 4.59 -7.77 -3.68
CA ALA A 144 3.17 -7.95 -3.99
C ALA A 144 2.42 -6.61 -4.02
N TRP A 145 3.06 -5.51 -3.62
CA TRP A 145 2.49 -4.17 -3.61
C TRP A 145 3.28 -3.27 -4.54
N ASP A 146 2.57 -2.55 -5.40
CA ASP A 146 3.10 -1.42 -6.14
C ASP A 146 3.25 -0.19 -5.19
N GLU A 147 4.38 0.51 -5.30
CA GLU A 147 4.79 1.56 -4.34
C GLU A 147 3.83 2.76 -4.31
N ASP A 148 3.24 3.07 -5.46
CA ASP A 148 2.33 4.19 -5.66
C ASP A 148 0.91 3.86 -5.20
N SER A 149 0.53 2.59 -5.24
CA SER A 149 -0.84 2.13 -4.97
C SER A 149 -1.03 1.41 -3.63
N ILE A 150 0.04 1.11 -2.89
CA ILE A 150 -0.02 0.41 -1.59
C ILE A 150 -0.95 1.08 -0.55
N ASP A 151 -1.18 2.39 -0.63
CA ASP A 151 -2.05 3.13 0.28
C ASP A 151 -3.53 3.11 -0.14
N ASP A 152 -3.83 2.73 -1.38
CA ASP A 152 -5.18 2.73 -1.94
C ASP A 152 -5.97 1.51 -1.44
N PRO A 153 -7.06 1.69 -0.67
CA PRO A 153 -7.86 0.59 -0.16
C PRO A 153 -8.54 -0.25 -1.25
N SER A 154 -8.73 0.30 -2.45
CA SER A 154 -9.35 -0.40 -3.59
C SER A 154 -8.38 -1.35 -4.30
N VAL A 155 -7.08 -1.18 -4.09
CA VAL A 155 -6.04 -1.99 -4.73
C VAL A 155 -5.76 -3.24 -3.90
N ALA A 156 -5.71 -4.40 -4.55
CA ALA A 156 -5.34 -5.67 -3.95
C ALA A 156 -3.85 -5.96 -4.18
N ALA A 157 -3.25 -6.74 -3.28
CA ALA A 157 -1.89 -7.24 -3.50
C ALA A 157 -1.87 -8.20 -4.69
N ASP A 158 -0.83 -8.12 -5.50
CA ASP A 158 -0.49 -9.20 -6.42
C ASP A 158 0.14 -10.35 -5.62
N LEU A 159 -0.71 -11.29 -5.22
CA LEU A 159 -0.29 -12.45 -4.45
C LEU A 159 0.51 -13.47 -5.27
N GLY A 160 0.71 -13.23 -6.58
CA GLY A 160 1.12 -14.26 -7.51
C GLY A 160 0.03 -15.31 -7.58
N GLY A 161 -0.75 -15.31 -8.66
CA GLY A 161 -1.53 -16.51 -8.98
C GLY A 161 -0.60 -17.73 -9.03
N LYS A 162 -1.15 -18.95 -8.99
CA LYS A 162 -0.38 -20.06 -9.60
C LYS A 162 -0.16 -19.62 -11.04
N SER A 163 1.06 -19.21 -11.37
CA SER A 163 1.47 -18.93 -12.72
C SER A 163 1.08 -20.17 -13.51
N THR A 164 0.13 -20.01 -14.43
CA THR A 164 -0.13 -21.11 -15.34
C THR A 164 1.16 -21.35 -16.09
N TRP A 165 1.46 -22.61 -16.39
CA TRP A 165 2.66 -22.96 -17.15
C TRP A 165 2.86 -22.10 -18.43
N MET A 166 1.78 -21.58 -19.02
CA MET A 166 1.84 -20.65 -20.17
C MET A 166 2.30 -19.24 -19.79
N GLN A 167 1.85 -18.70 -18.66
CA GLN A 167 2.35 -17.41 -18.17
C GLN A 167 3.84 -17.49 -17.82
N GLU A 168 4.27 -18.60 -17.20
CA GLU A 168 5.71 -18.83 -16.94
C GLU A 168 6.51 -18.87 -18.25
N TYR A 169 5.99 -19.56 -19.28
CA TYR A 169 6.63 -19.59 -20.60
C TYR A 169 6.71 -18.21 -21.24
N GLU A 170 5.63 -17.42 -21.20
CA GLU A 170 5.56 -16.06 -21.77
C GLU A 170 6.53 -15.10 -21.08
N ASP A 171 6.65 -15.18 -19.74
CA ASP A 171 7.62 -14.40 -18.97
C ASP A 171 9.07 -14.70 -19.41
N TYR A 172 9.40 -15.97 -19.60
CA TYR A 172 10.72 -16.37 -20.09
C TYR A 172 10.94 -16.04 -21.57
N GLN A 173 9.89 -16.10 -22.40
CA GLN A 173 9.97 -15.72 -23.81
C GLN A 173 10.29 -14.24 -23.99
N TRP A 174 9.83 -13.38 -23.08
CA TRP A 174 10.17 -11.96 -23.11
C TRP A 174 11.65 -11.71 -22.83
N VAL A 175 12.26 -12.54 -21.96
CA VAL A 175 13.67 -12.42 -21.54
C VAL A 175 14.63 -13.18 -22.48
N HIS A 176 14.18 -14.28 -23.07
CA HIS A 176 15.01 -15.21 -23.83
C HIS A 176 14.54 -15.32 -25.28
N GLY A 177 15.49 -15.27 -26.22
CA GLY A 177 15.19 -15.22 -27.65
C GLY A 177 14.86 -16.57 -28.29
N ASP A 178 15.11 -17.69 -27.61
CA ASP A 178 14.83 -19.03 -28.14
C ASP A 178 14.28 -20.03 -27.10
N ASP A 179 13.55 -21.04 -27.59
CA ASP A 179 12.92 -22.07 -26.76
C ASP A 179 13.92 -22.92 -25.95
N LYS A 180 15.18 -22.99 -26.37
CA LYS A 180 16.21 -23.77 -25.67
C LYS A 180 16.62 -23.06 -24.39
N GLN A 181 16.82 -21.75 -24.46
CA GLN A 181 17.10 -20.89 -23.32
C GLN A 181 15.91 -20.85 -22.34
N ILE A 182 14.68 -20.81 -22.87
CA ILE A 182 13.47 -20.88 -22.04
C ILE A 182 13.38 -22.23 -21.32
N ALA A 183 13.65 -23.35 -22.00
CA ALA A 183 13.62 -24.68 -21.38
C ALA A 183 14.67 -24.81 -20.26
N GLU A 184 15.87 -24.28 -20.48
CA GLU A 184 16.94 -24.23 -19.48
C GLU A 184 16.53 -23.37 -18.27
N ALA A 185 15.96 -22.18 -18.51
CA ALA A 185 15.48 -21.29 -17.46
C ALA A 185 14.33 -21.89 -16.64
N MET A 186 13.42 -22.63 -17.30
CA MET A 186 12.33 -23.37 -16.66
C MET A 186 12.79 -24.71 -16.03
N SER A 187 14.07 -25.07 -16.11
CA SER A 187 14.62 -26.34 -15.62
C SER A 187 13.91 -27.59 -16.18
N ILE A 188 13.50 -27.54 -17.45
CA ILE A 188 12.85 -28.65 -18.16
C ILE A 188 13.60 -29.00 -19.45
N ARG A 189 13.37 -30.21 -19.98
CA ARG A 189 13.93 -30.60 -21.29
C ARG A 189 13.21 -29.85 -22.42
N LEU A 190 13.96 -29.45 -23.45
CA LEU A 190 13.42 -28.79 -24.66
C LEU A 190 12.27 -29.58 -25.30
N ASP A 191 12.38 -30.92 -25.36
CA ASP A 191 11.32 -31.77 -25.91
C ASP A 191 10.05 -31.76 -25.04
N SER A 192 10.20 -31.66 -23.71
CA SER A 192 9.07 -31.52 -22.79
C SER A 192 8.38 -30.17 -22.97
N LEU A 193 9.16 -29.09 -23.14
CA LEU A 193 8.65 -27.75 -23.41
C LEU A 193 7.83 -27.71 -24.71
N LYS A 194 8.37 -28.24 -25.82
CA LYS A 194 7.66 -28.33 -27.11
C LYS A 194 6.38 -29.18 -27.02
N THR A 195 6.43 -30.26 -26.26
CA THR A 195 5.26 -31.13 -26.03
C THR A 195 4.17 -30.39 -25.25
N GLN A 196 4.53 -29.60 -24.24
CA GLN A 196 3.57 -28.82 -23.47
C GLN A 196 2.98 -27.65 -24.27
N LEU A 197 3.77 -26.96 -25.09
CA LEU A 197 3.28 -25.94 -26.04
C LEU A 197 2.23 -26.53 -27.00
N ARG A 198 2.53 -27.69 -27.61
CA ARG A 198 1.59 -28.35 -28.52
C ARG A 198 0.28 -28.74 -27.83
N ARG A 199 0.35 -29.28 -26.61
CA ARG A 199 -0.85 -29.69 -25.85
C ARG A 199 -1.73 -28.51 -25.47
N LYS A 200 -1.11 -27.37 -25.12
CA LYS A 200 -1.82 -26.19 -24.63
C LYS A 200 -2.29 -25.26 -25.74
N GLY A 201 -1.58 -25.19 -26.87
CA GLY A 201 -2.02 -24.47 -28.08
C GLY A 201 -3.16 -25.15 -28.85
N GLN A 202 -3.44 -26.44 -28.60
CA GLN A 202 -4.59 -27.16 -29.16
C GLN A 202 -5.85 -27.07 -28.29
N ALA A 203 -5.75 -26.50 -27.09
CA ALA A 203 -6.84 -26.37 -26.12
C ALA A 203 -7.39 -24.93 -26.03
N ALA A 204 -6.99 -24.06 -26.97
CA ALA A 204 -7.43 -22.67 -27.11
C ALA A 204 -8.39 -22.52 -28.30
#